data_AF-A0A5R8QRD9-F1
#
_entry.id   AF-A0A5R8QRD9-F1
#
_cell.length_a   1.000
_cell.length_b   1.000
_cell.length_c   1.000
_cell.angle_alpha   90.00
_cell.angle_beta   90.00
_cell.angle_gamma   90.00
#
_symmetry.space_group_name_H-M   'P 1'
#
loop_
_entity.id
_entity.type
_entity.pdbx_description
1 polymer ?
#
loop_
_entity_poly.entity_id
_entity_poly.type
_entity_poly.pdbx_seq_one_letter_code
_entity_poly.pdbx_strand_id
1 'polypeptide(L)' 'MSVMSLRIPEDVADTLASLAKATGRSKSFLAVDALREYLTREAWQIEEIQKALKEADAGDFATAAEVKAVADKWRNNAG' A
#
# COMPACT_ATOMS: atom_id res chain seq x y z
N MET A 1 18.59 15.15 8.46
CA MET A 1 17.86 14.00 9.04
C MET A 1 16.85 14.55 10.03
N SER A 2 15.59 14.14 9.94
CA SER A 2 14.58 14.47 10.94
C SER A 2 14.57 13.39 12.03
N VAL A 3 14.37 13.77 13.29
CA VAL A 3 14.25 12.86 14.42
C VAL A 3 12.82 12.95 14.95
N MET A 4 12.19 11.79 15.13
CA MET A 4 10.84 11.68 15.69
C MET A 4 10.91 10.80 16.94
N SER A 5 10.31 11.26 18.03
CA SER A 5 10.11 10.45 19.23
C SER A 5 8.71 9.85 19.18
N LEU A 6 8.63 8.53 19.34
CA LEU A 6 7.37 7.79 19.33
C LEU A 6 7.14 7.14 20.69
N ARG A 7 5.95 7.34 21.25
CA ARG A 7 5.49 6.55 22.39
C ARG A 7 4.83 5.29 21.83
N ILE A 8 5.37 4.14 22.20
CA ILE A 8 4.82 2.83 21.83
C ILE A 8 4.38 2.08 23.08
N PRO A 9 3.33 1.25 22.98
CA PRO A 9 2.97 0.30 24.03
C PRO A 9 4.12 -0.64 24.42
N GLU A 10 4.12 -1.13 25.67
CA GLU A 10 5.19 -1.96 26.24
C GLU A 10 5.34 -3.30 25.49
N ASP A 11 4.23 -3.95 25.17
CA ASP A 11 4.18 -5.19 24.39
C ASP A 11 4.83 -5.05 22.99
N VAL A 12 4.61 -3.91 22.34
CA VAL A 12 5.24 -3.58 21.06
C VAL A 12 6.75 -3.36 21.23
N ALA A 13 7.16 -2.68 22.30
CA ALA A 13 8.57 -2.43 22.59
C ALA A 13 9.35 -3.73 22.86
N ASP A 14 8.73 -4.67 23.56
CA ASP A 14 9.30 -5.99 23.87
C ASP A 14 9.40 -6.89 22.64
N THR A 15 8.36 -6.88 21.80
CA THR A 15 8.36 -7.59 20.51
C THR A 15 9.47 -7.05 19.60
N LEU A 16 9.60 -5.73 19.49
CA LEU A 16 10.66 -5.08 18.72
C LEU A 16 12.06 -5.41 19.27
N ALA A 17 12.22 -5.46 20.59
CA ALA A 17 13.48 -5.82 21.22
C ALA A 17 13.89 -7.28 20.93
N SER A 18 12.94 -8.19 21.02
CA SER A 18 13.14 -9.62 20.74
C SER A 18 13.51 -9.83 19.27
N LEU A 19 12.82 -9.17 18.35
CA LEU A 19 13.10 -9.25 16.92
C LEU A 19 14.47 -8.65 16.56
N ALA A 20 14.83 -7.50 17.15
CA ALA A 20 16.15 -6.89 17.00
C ALA A 20 17.26 -7.87 17.41
N LYS A 21 17.10 -8.53 18.56
CA LYS A 21 18.07 -9.53 19.04
C LYS A 21 18.18 -10.73 18.10
N ALA A 22 17.05 -11.27 17.62
CA ALA A 22 17.03 -12.44 16.75
C ALA A 22 17.61 -12.16 15.35
N THR A 23 17.43 -10.95 14.82
CA THR A 23 17.85 -10.56 13.46
C THR A 23 19.22 -9.86 13.43
N GLY A 24 19.79 -9.51 14.59
CA GLY A 24 21.02 -8.72 14.68
C GLY A 24 20.86 -7.27 14.19
N ARG A 25 19.62 -6.77 14.09
CA ARG A 25 19.31 -5.42 13.61
C ARG A 25 19.03 -4.48 14.79
N SER A 26 19.23 -3.18 14.59
CA SER A 26 18.85 -2.19 15.60
C SER A 26 17.32 -2.00 15.65
N LYS A 27 16.79 -1.65 16.82
CA LYS A 27 15.36 -1.33 16.98
C LYS A 27 14.93 -0.21 16.02
N SER A 28 15.76 0.82 15.86
CA SER A 28 15.48 1.94 14.95
C SER A 28 15.45 1.51 13.49
N PHE A 29 16.32 0.58 13.07
CA PHE A 29 16.28 0.03 11.72
C PHE A 29 14.94 -0.66 11.46
N LEU A 30 14.55 -1.59 12.34
CA LEU A 30 13.29 -2.35 12.20
C LEU A 30 12.06 -1.45 12.26
N ALA A 31 12.05 -0.44 13.14
CA ALA A 31 10.95 0.51 13.23
C ALA A 31 10.78 1.33 11.94
N VAL A 32 11.88 1.81 11.36
CA VAL A 32 11.85 2.55 10.09
C VAL A 32 11.45 1.64 8.94
N ASP A 33 11.91 0.39 8.93
CA ASP A 33 11.59 -0.60 7.89
C ASP A 33 10.10 -0.92 7.89
N ALA A 34 9.52 -1.23 9.06
CA ALA A 34 8.10 -1.47 9.21
C ALA A 34 7.24 -0.25 8.82
N LEU A 35 7.69 0.97 9.18
CA LEU A 35 7.02 2.20 8.77
C LEU A 35 7.06 2.40 7.26
N ARG A 36 8.19 2.10 6.60
CA ARG A 36 8.29 2.19 5.14
C ARG A 36 7.33 1.21 4.47
N GLU A 37 7.31 -0.03 4.92
CA GLU A 37 6.41 -1.05 4.35
C GLU A 37 4.95 -0.63 4.50
N TYR A 38 4.57 -0.12 5.67
CA TYR A 38 3.24 0.45 5.89
C TYR A 38 2.94 1.60 4.92
N LEU A 39 3.82 2.60 4.87
CA LEU A 39 3.61 3.79 4.03
C LEU A 39 3.55 3.42 2.55
N THR A 40 4.43 2.54 2.07
CA THR A 40 4.39 2.08 0.68
C THR A 40 3.08 1.39 0.36
N ARG A 41 2.57 0.54 1.24
CA ARG A 41 1.29 -0.17 1.05
C ARG A 41 0.08 0.77 1.07
N GLU A 42 0.07 1.80 1.90
CA GLU A 42 -1.08 2.72 1.96
C GLU A 42 -1.00 3.83 0.90
N ALA A 43 0.21 4.31 0.59
CA ALA A 43 0.40 5.45 -0.31
C ALA A 43 -0.03 5.13 -1.75
N TRP A 44 0.26 3.92 -2.25
CA TRP A 44 -0.12 3.56 -3.62
C TRP A 44 -1.65 3.54 -3.80
N GLN A 45 -2.40 3.09 -2.80
CA GLN A 45 -3.88 3.08 -2.88
C GLN A 45 -4.42 4.50 -2.92
N ILE A 46 -3.90 5.38 -2.05
CA ILE A 46 -4.34 6.77 -2.01
C ILE A 46 -4.03 7.44 -3.35
N GLU A 47 -2.83 7.24 -3.90
CA GLU A 47 -2.44 7.80 -5.19
C GLU A 47 -3.34 7.33 -6.33
N GLU A 48 -3.61 6.02 -6.42
CA GLU A 48 -4.48 5.46 -7.46
C GLU A 48 -5.93 5.94 -7.33
N ILE A 49 -6.47 6.04 -6.11
CA ILE A 49 -7.81 6.60 -5.89
C ILE A 49 -7.86 8.06 -6.37
N GLN A 50 -6.87 8.87 -6.00
CA GLN A 50 -6.81 10.27 -6.41
C GLN A 50 -6.66 10.43 -7.92
N LYS A 51 -5.94 9.52 -8.57
CA LYS A 51 -5.80 9.50 -10.03
C LYS A 51 -7.11 9.10 -10.72
N ALA A 52 -7.75 8.02 -10.26
CA ALA A 52 -9.02 7.56 -10.80
C ALA A 52 -10.14 8.61 -10.64
N LEU A 53 -10.15 9.35 -9.53
CA LEU A 53 -11.07 10.48 -9.34
C LEU A 53 -10.83 11.58 -10.38
N LYS A 54 -9.58 11.93 -10.67
CA LYS A 54 -9.26 12.93 -11.71
C LYS A 54 -9.67 12.48 -13.11
N GLU A 55 -9.45 11.21 -13.44
CA GLU A 55 -9.88 10.61 -14.71
C GLU A 55 -11.41 10.64 -14.85
N ALA A 56 -12.12 10.26 -13.78
CA ALA A 56 -13.57 10.32 -13.71
C ALA A 56 -14.12 11.75 -13.85
N ASP A 57 -13.53 12.72 -13.15
CA ASP A 57 -13.90 14.14 -13.24
C ASP A 57 -13.62 14.70 -14.66
N ALA A 58 -12.61 14.18 -15.35
CA ALA A 58 -12.31 14.51 -16.74
C ALA A 58 -13.24 13.79 -17.75
N GLY A 59 -14.10 12.89 -17.28
CA GLY A 59 -14.97 12.08 -18.12
C GLY A 59 -14.23 10.98 -18.90
N ASP A 60 -13.02 10.62 -18.48
CA ASP A 60 -12.18 9.59 -19.10
C ASP A 60 -12.68 8.19 -18.71
N PHE A 61 -13.85 7.85 -19.24
CA PHE A 61 -14.47 6.54 -19.07
C PHE A 61 -14.44 5.76 -20.38
N ALA A 62 -14.30 4.45 -20.26
CA ALA A 62 -14.47 3.55 -21.39
C ALA A 62 -15.86 3.73 -22.02
N THR A 63 -15.90 3.74 -23.33
CA THR A 63 -17.14 3.75 -24.10
C THR A 63 -17.88 2.43 -23.96
N ALA A 64 -19.20 2.44 -24.23
CA ALA A 64 -20.01 1.23 -24.21
C ALA A 64 -19.48 0.13 -25.16
N ALA A 65 -18.85 0.51 -26.28
CA ALA A 65 -18.26 -0.41 -27.24
C ALA A 65 -17.02 -1.11 -26.68
N GLU A 66 -16.15 -0.38 -25.97
CA GLU A 66 -14.96 -0.93 -25.31
C GLU A 66 -15.34 -1.87 -24.17
N VAL A 67 -16.33 -1.49 -23.36
CA VAL A 67 -16.87 -2.34 -22.29
C VAL A 67 -17.44 -3.65 -22.88
N LYS A 68 -18.17 -3.56 -23.99
CA LYS A 68 -18.71 -4.74 -24.69
C LYS A 68 -17.60 -5.66 -25.22
N ALA A 69 -16.55 -5.11 -25.82
CA ALA A 69 -15.44 -5.89 -26.35
C ALA A 69 -14.71 -6.68 -25.24
N VAL A 70 -14.50 -6.06 -24.07
CA VAL A 70 -13.91 -6.75 -22.91
C VAL A 70 -14.84 -7.85 -22.39
N ALA A 71 -16.13 -7.58 -22.25
CA ALA A 71 -17.10 -8.57 -21.79
C ALA A 71 -17.16 -9.80 -22.72
N ASP A 72 -17.20 -9.58 -24.04
CA ASP A 72 -17.25 -10.66 -25.03
C ASP A 72 -15.95 -11.50 -25.01
N LYS A 73 -14.77 -10.88 -24.82
CA LYS A 73 -13.49 -11.59 -24.70
C LYS A 73 -13.49 -12.61 -23.55
N TRP A 74 -13.95 -12.23 -22.38
CA TRP A 74 -13.93 -13.12 -21.20
C TRP A 74 -15.07 -14.14 -21.22
N ARG A 75 -16.21 -13.80 -21.82
CA ARG A 75 -17.33 -14.75 -21.99
C ARG A 75 -16.97 -15.92 -22.90
N ASN A 76 -16.11 -15.69 -23.89
CA ASN A 76 -15.65 -16.72 -24.81
C ASN A 76 -14.53 -17.61 -24.23
N ASN A 77 -13.89 -17.19 -23.14
CA ASN A 77 -12.81 -17.92 -22.46
C ASN A 77 -13.26 -18.58 -21.14
N ALA A 78 -14.52 -18.40 -20.72
CA ALA A 78 -15.11 -19.03 -19.54
C ALA A 78 -15.76 -20.39 -19.87
N GLY A 79 -15.07 -21.20 -20.68
CA GLY A 79 -15.47 -22.56 -21.08
C GLY A 79 -14.47 -23.60 -20.63
#